data_AF-A0A366WGL8-F1
#
_entry.id   AF-A0A366WGL8-F1
#
_cell.length_a   1.000
_cell.length_b   1.000
_cell.length_c   1.000
_cell.angle_alpha   90.00
_cell.angle_beta   90.00
_cell.angle_gamma   90.00
#
_symmetry.space_group_name_H-M   'P 1'
#
loop_
_entity.id
_entity.type
_entity.pdbx_description
1 polymer ?
#
loop_
_entity_poly.entity_id
_entity_poly.type
_entity_poly.pdbx_seq_one_letter_code
_entity_poly.pdbx_strand_id
1 'polypeptide(L)'
;MKPNSQPQFVCRWEPTELANAVLSAAGREVVSYWISALAFLDENQHPVLLALSGQSEPTFRELVQSVNPDFAPSVVLNELLRKGVVEQLDSGHVLLRRSTYVHDVPGVDISPGVRRRRRGSERGSDGRHRDET
;
A
#
# COMPACT_ATOMS: atom_id res chain seq x y z
N MET A 1 -18.37 -5.92 32.93
CA MET A 1 -17.87 -4.75 32.20
C MET A 1 -16.87 -5.24 31.17
N LYS A 2 -17.21 -5.25 29.88
CA LYS A 2 -16.24 -5.53 28.81
C LYS A 2 -15.59 -4.19 28.47
N PRO A 3 -14.25 -4.06 28.47
CA PRO A 3 -13.63 -2.83 28.00
C PRO A 3 -14.05 -2.67 26.53
N ASN A 4 -14.75 -1.58 26.25
CA ASN A 4 -15.10 -1.10 24.93
C ASN A 4 -13.80 -0.69 24.22
N SER A 5 -13.01 -1.69 23.83
CA SER A 5 -11.71 -1.51 23.20
C SER A 5 -12.00 -1.25 21.73
N GLN A 6 -12.18 0.02 21.38
CA GLN A 6 -12.16 0.40 19.97
C GLN A 6 -10.82 -0.08 19.38
N PRO A 7 -10.84 -0.71 18.19
CA PRO A 7 -9.61 -1.12 17.54
C PRO A 7 -8.74 0.11 17.33
N GLN A 8 -7.49 0.04 17.80
CA GLN A 8 -6.51 1.10 17.59
C GLN A 8 -5.89 0.90 16.20
N PHE A 9 -5.84 1.98 15.42
CA PHE A 9 -5.33 1.97 14.06
C PHE A 9 -4.10 2.88 13.89
N VAL A 10 -3.21 2.48 12.99
CA VAL A 10 -2.07 3.25 12.51
C VAL A 10 -2.17 3.41 11.00
N CYS A 11 -2.29 4.66 10.52
CA CYS A 11 -2.38 4.98 9.10
C CYS A 11 -0.99 5.27 8.54
N ARG A 12 -0.13 4.25 8.48
CA ARG A 12 1.25 4.34 7.99
C ARG A 12 1.46 3.65 6.65
N TRP A 13 0.63 2.67 6.36
CA TRP A 13 0.72 1.85 5.16
C TRP A 13 -0.53 2.05 4.33
N GLU A 14 -0.34 2.07 3.01
CA GLU A 14 -1.42 2.06 2.04
C GLU A 14 -1.31 0.83 1.13
N PRO A 15 -2.42 0.21 0.71
CA PRO A 15 -2.37 -0.78 -0.35
C PRO A 15 -1.86 -0.12 -1.63
N THR A 16 -0.99 -0.81 -2.35
CA THR A 16 -0.52 -0.36 -3.66
C THR A 16 -1.68 -0.19 -4.65
N GLU A 17 -1.51 0.68 -5.63
CA GLU A 17 -2.44 0.85 -6.76
C GLU A 17 -2.76 -0.47 -7.45
N LEU A 18 -1.77 -1.35 -7.61
CA LEU A 18 -1.97 -2.67 -8.20
C LEU A 18 -2.91 -3.52 -7.34
N ALA A 19 -2.68 -3.58 -6.02
CA ALA A 19 -3.57 -4.28 -5.10
C ALA A 19 -5.00 -3.70 -5.16
N ASN A 20 -5.13 -2.38 -5.19
CA ASN A 20 -6.43 -1.72 -5.30
C ASN A 20 -7.18 -2.06 -6.60
N ALA A 21 -6.44 -2.17 -7.71
CA ALA A 21 -7.01 -2.48 -9.02
C ALA A 21 -7.42 -3.96 -9.17
N VAL A 22 -6.68 -4.89 -8.57
CA VAL A 22 -6.91 -6.34 -8.77
C VAL A 22 -7.86 -6.99 -7.76
N LEU A 23 -8.09 -6.32 -6.62
CA LEU A 23 -8.92 -6.81 -5.53
C LEU A 23 -10.38 -6.31 -5.62
N SER A 24 -11.29 -7.14 -5.13
CA SER A 24 -12.66 -6.78 -4.81
C SER A 24 -12.73 -5.74 -3.68
N ALA A 25 -13.90 -5.15 -3.47
CA ALA A 25 -14.11 -4.24 -2.33
C ALA A 25 -13.80 -4.93 -0.99
N ALA A 26 -14.29 -6.15 -0.79
CA ALA A 26 -14.03 -6.94 0.40
C ALA A 26 -12.53 -7.24 0.59
N GLY A 27 -11.84 -7.63 -0.49
CA GLY A 27 -10.40 -7.88 -0.47
C GLY A 27 -9.61 -6.63 -0.10
N ARG A 28 -9.96 -5.47 -0.67
CA ARG A 28 -9.34 -4.18 -0.33
C ARG A 28 -9.55 -3.80 1.13
N GLU A 29 -10.79 -3.88 1.62
CA GLU A 29 -11.09 -3.55 3.02
C GLU A 29 -10.32 -4.44 4.00
N VAL A 30 -10.22 -5.74 3.72
CA VAL A 30 -9.46 -6.68 4.54
C VAL A 30 -7.96 -6.36 4.54
N VAL A 31 -7.38 -6.07 3.36
CA VAL A 31 -5.96 -5.69 3.28
C VAL A 31 -5.69 -4.37 4.00
N SER A 32 -6.52 -3.34 3.77
CA SER A 32 -6.40 -2.05 4.46
C SER A 32 -6.51 -2.19 5.98
N TYR A 33 -7.42 -3.02 6.46
CA TYR A 33 -7.54 -3.27 7.89
C TYR A 33 -6.32 -4.01 8.45
N TRP A 34 -5.82 -5.03 7.74
CA TRP A 34 -4.64 -5.80 8.17
C TRP A 34 -3.40 -4.93 8.33
N ILE A 35 -3.19 -3.98 7.41
CA ILE A 35 -2.02 -3.09 7.46
C ILE A 35 -2.19 -1.91 8.43
N SER A 36 -3.37 -1.70 9.01
CA SER A 36 -3.64 -0.55 9.87
C SER A 36 -4.02 -0.90 11.30
N ALA A 37 -4.68 -2.04 11.56
CA ALA A 37 -5.17 -2.37 12.90
C ALA A 37 -4.05 -2.97 13.77
N LEU A 38 -3.75 -2.35 14.91
CA LEU A 38 -2.66 -2.76 15.81
C LEU A 38 -2.74 -4.24 16.25
N ALA A 39 -3.95 -4.81 16.32
CA ALA A 39 -4.16 -6.21 16.66
C ALA A 39 -3.52 -7.18 15.64
N PHE A 40 -3.23 -6.72 14.43
CA PHE A 40 -2.67 -7.50 13.33
C PHE A 40 -1.29 -6.99 12.89
N LEU A 41 -0.66 -6.13 13.72
CA LEU A 41 0.68 -5.61 13.49
C LEU A 41 1.67 -6.09 14.56
N ASP A 42 2.92 -6.27 14.17
CA ASP A 42 4.02 -6.62 15.08
C ASP A 42 4.54 -5.38 15.84
N GLU A 43 5.53 -5.57 16.70
CA GLU A 43 6.20 -4.50 17.44
C GLU A 43 6.81 -3.41 16.53
N ASN A 44 7.13 -3.76 15.28
CA ASN A 44 7.67 -2.85 14.27
C ASN A 44 6.57 -2.23 13.38
N GLN A 45 5.30 -2.47 13.70
CA GLN A 45 4.12 -2.06 12.94
C GLN A 45 4.04 -2.68 11.53
N HIS A 46 4.58 -3.88 11.33
CA HIS A 46 4.38 -4.67 10.11
C HIS A 46 3.24 -5.68 10.29
N PRO A 47 2.51 -6.02 9.21
CA PRO A 47 1.49 -7.08 9.24
C PRO A 47 2.06 -8.41 9.75
N VAL A 48 1.43 -8.98 10.78
CA VAL A 48 1.83 -10.29 11.34
C VAL A 48 1.36 -11.45 10.46
N LEU A 49 1.97 -12.61 10.64
CA LEU A 49 1.47 -13.88 10.10
C LEU A 49 0.17 -14.26 10.79
N LEU A 50 -0.82 -14.68 10.01
CA LEU A 50 -2.11 -15.11 10.56
C LEU A 50 -2.29 -16.61 10.42
N ALA A 51 -2.76 -17.26 11.48
CA ALA A 51 -3.11 -18.67 11.39
C ALA A 51 -4.37 -18.86 10.53
N LEU A 52 -4.38 -19.88 9.66
CA LEU A 52 -5.57 -20.26 8.88
C LEU A 52 -6.57 -21.08 9.69
N SER A 53 -6.05 -21.85 10.65
CA SER A 53 -6.82 -22.68 11.58
C SER A 53 -6.00 -22.91 12.84
N GLY A 54 -6.62 -22.85 14.03
CA GLY A 54 -5.98 -23.25 15.27
C GLY A 54 -6.31 -22.36 16.47
N GLN A 55 -5.55 -22.58 17.55
CA GLN A 55 -5.59 -21.86 18.84
C GLN A 55 -4.62 -20.66 18.87
N SER A 56 -3.91 -20.38 17.76
CA SER A 56 -2.95 -19.29 17.68
C SER A 56 -3.64 -18.04 17.17
N GLU A 57 -3.82 -17.07 18.06
CA GLU A 57 -4.26 -15.72 17.72
C GLU A 57 -3.05 -14.85 17.32
N PRO A 58 -3.18 -13.97 16.31
CA PRO A 58 -4.38 -13.68 15.53
C PRO A 58 -4.59 -14.62 14.32
N THR A 59 -5.86 -14.92 14.02
CA THR A 59 -6.26 -15.77 12.88
C THR A 59 -6.76 -14.95 11.68
N PHE A 60 -6.69 -15.55 10.48
CA PHE A 60 -7.23 -14.92 9.28
C PHE A 60 -8.76 -14.75 9.35
N ARG A 61 -9.45 -15.67 10.03
CA ARG A 61 -10.90 -15.56 10.27
C ARG A 61 -11.23 -14.33 11.10
N GLU A 62 -10.50 -14.09 12.19
CA GLU A 62 -10.71 -12.93 13.06
C GLU A 62 -10.45 -11.62 12.33
N LEU A 63 -9.43 -11.56 11.49
CA LEU A 63 -9.19 -10.40 10.63
C LEU A 63 -10.43 -10.09 9.78
N VAL A 64 -10.92 -11.08 9.02
CA VAL A 64 -12.06 -10.87 8.12
C VAL A 64 -13.32 -10.48 8.90
N GLN A 65 -13.57 -11.12 10.04
CA GLN A 65 -14.74 -10.83 10.88
C GLN A 65 -14.65 -9.46 11.57
N SER A 66 -13.44 -8.97 11.85
CA SER A 66 -13.22 -7.63 12.42
C SER A 66 -13.45 -6.52 11.40
N VAL A 67 -13.25 -6.82 10.10
CA VAL A 67 -13.55 -5.92 8.98
C VAL A 67 -15.06 -5.88 8.75
N ASN A 68 -15.64 -7.05 8.46
CA ASN A 68 -17.07 -7.18 8.22
C ASN A 68 -17.52 -8.64 8.54
N PRO A 69 -18.41 -8.83 9.52
CA PRO A 69 -18.91 -10.15 9.90
C PRO A 69 -19.61 -10.92 8.77
N ASP A 70 -20.12 -10.24 7.75
CA ASP A 70 -20.82 -10.85 6.61
C ASP A 70 -19.86 -11.40 5.54
N PHE A 71 -18.56 -11.07 5.62
CA PHE A 71 -17.57 -11.60 4.68
C PHE A 71 -17.26 -13.07 4.98
N ALA A 72 -17.30 -13.91 3.96
CA ALA A 72 -16.89 -15.30 4.05
C ALA A 72 -15.36 -15.41 4.01
N PRO A 73 -14.68 -15.82 5.11
CA PRO A 73 -13.21 -15.80 5.17
C PRO A 73 -12.55 -16.67 4.10
N SER A 74 -13.15 -17.81 3.75
CA SER A 74 -12.65 -18.68 2.68
C SER A 74 -12.72 -18.03 1.29
N VAL A 75 -13.74 -17.21 1.02
CA VAL A 75 -13.89 -16.52 -0.27
C VAL A 75 -12.83 -15.43 -0.41
N VAL A 76 -12.65 -14.62 0.65
CA VAL A 76 -11.60 -13.59 0.68
C VAL A 76 -10.21 -14.22 0.57
N LEU A 77 -9.92 -15.25 1.37
CA LEU A 77 -8.62 -15.94 1.32
C LEU A 77 -8.30 -16.46 -0.08
N ASN A 78 -9.27 -17.15 -0.70
CA ASN A 78 -9.10 -17.68 -2.06
C ASN A 78 -8.86 -16.57 -3.09
N GLU A 79 -9.52 -15.42 -2.93
CA GLU A 79 -9.22 -14.26 -3.78
C GLU A 79 -7.77 -13.80 -3.59
N LEU A 80 -7.36 -13.52 -2.35
CA LEU A 80 -6.03 -12.99 -2.06
C LEU A 80 -4.92 -13.93 -2.54
N LEU A 81 -5.09 -15.25 -2.40
CA LEU A 81 -4.16 -16.27 -2.90
C LEU A 81 -4.11 -16.27 -4.43
N ARG A 82 -5.27 -16.30 -5.11
CA ARG A 82 -5.32 -16.28 -6.59
C ARG A 82 -4.72 -15.01 -7.19
N LYS A 83 -4.81 -13.88 -6.48
CA LYS A 83 -4.24 -12.59 -6.90
C LYS A 83 -2.78 -12.42 -6.48
N GLY A 84 -2.21 -13.38 -5.76
CA GLY A 84 -0.81 -13.31 -5.31
C GLY A 84 -0.55 -12.21 -4.29
N VAL A 85 -1.57 -11.77 -3.56
CA VAL A 85 -1.49 -10.74 -2.52
C VAL A 85 -1.00 -11.35 -1.20
N VAL A 86 -1.42 -12.58 -0.94
CA VAL A 86 -0.97 -13.37 0.21
C VAL A 86 -0.30 -14.65 -0.24
N GLU A 87 0.48 -15.22 0.66
CA GLU A 87 1.12 -16.52 0.51
C GLU A 87 0.72 -17.42 1.67
N GLN A 88 0.29 -18.64 1.35
CA GLN A 88 0.08 -19.68 2.35
C GLN A 88 1.40 -20.39 2.62
N LEU A 89 1.77 -20.49 3.89
CA LEU A 89 2.97 -21.18 4.35
C LEU A 89 2.63 -22.62 4.74
N ASP A 90 3.62 -23.52 4.64
CA ASP A 90 3.48 -24.92 5.05
C ASP A 90 3.14 -25.08 6.55
N SER A 91 3.44 -24.05 7.35
CA SER A 91 3.09 -23.97 8.78
C SER A 91 1.60 -23.74 9.05
N GLY A 92 0.75 -23.66 8.03
CA GLY A 92 -0.68 -23.36 8.19
C GLY A 92 -0.97 -21.88 8.46
N HIS A 93 -0.03 -21.00 8.16
CA HIS A 93 -0.18 -19.55 8.29
C HIS A 93 -0.32 -18.89 6.92
N VAL A 94 -0.83 -17.67 6.91
CA VAL A 94 -0.89 -16.80 5.75
C VAL A 94 -0.09 -15.52 5.99
N LEU A 95 0.73 -15.18 5.00
CA LEU A 95 1.58 -14.00 4.98
C LEU A 95 1.04 -12.99 3.97
N LEU A 96 0.89 -11.73 4.38
CA LEU A 96 0.67 -10.63 3.45
C LEU A 96 2.00 -10.26 2.75
N ARG A 97 2.04 -10.33 1.42
CA ARG A 97 3.27 -10.03 0.67
C ARG A 97 3.63 -8.55 0.75
N ARG A 98 4.92 -8.27 0.96
CA ARG A 98 5.46 -6.90 1.02
C ARG A 98 5.23 -6.06 -0.24
N SER A 99 5.05 -6.69 -1.40
CA SER A 99 4.72 -5.98 -2.64
C SER A 99 3.31 -5.41 -2.68
N THR A 100 2.45 -5.78 -1.72
CA THR A 100 1.03 -5.38 -1.71
C THR A 100 0.82 -4.00 -1.09
N TYR A 101 1.71 -3.55 -0.20
CA TYR A 101 1.56 -2.31 0.54
C TYR A 101 2.83 -1.47 0.50
N VAL A 102 2.67 -0.15 0.58
CA VAL A 102 3.77 0.82 0.61
C VAL A 102 3.59 1.76 1.78
N HIS A 103 4.68 2.36 2.24
CA HIS A 103 4.62 3.36 3.28
C HIS A 103 3.95 4.59 2.70
N ASP A 104 2.90 5.08 3.36
CA ASP A 104 2.32 6.39 3.11
C ASP A 104 3.37 7.42 3.57
N VAL A 105 4.30 7.74 2.66
CA VAL A 105 5.21 8.87 2.83
C VAL A 105 4.53 10.01 2.08
N PRO A 106 3.93 10.99 2.76
CA PRO A 106 3.42 12.17 2.09
C PRO A 106 4.59 12.89 1.39
N GLY A 107 4.63 12.76 0.06
CA GLY A 107 5.47 13.53 -0.84
C GLY A 107 6.97 13.24 -0.78
N VAL A 108 7.42 12.17 -1.44
CA VAL A 108 8.70 12.31 -2.15
C VAL A 108 8.39 13.08 -3.43
N ASP A 109 8.55 14.39 -3.35
CA ASP A 109 8.63 15.28 -4.50
C ASP A 109 9.91 14.95 -5.26
N ILE A 110 9.94 13.83 -6.00
CA ILE A 110 10.96 13.56 -7.02
C ILE A 110 10.60 14.45 -8.21
N SER A 111 10.71 15.76 -8.03
CA SER A 111 10.82 16.68 -9.14
C SER A 111 12.16 16.38 -9.83
N PRO A 112 12.21 15.78 -11.04
CA PRO A 112 13.46 15.65 -11.75
C PRO A 112 13.78 17.07 -12.24
N GLY A 113 14.65 17.75 -11.49
CA GLY A 113 15.16 19.08 -11.83
C GLY A 113 16.03 19.04 -13.08
N VAL A 114 15.46 18.70 -14.23
CA VAL A 114 16.08 18.88 -15.54
C VAL A 114 16.01 20.36 -15.86
N ARG A 115 16.94 21.13 -15.26
CA ARG A 115 17.29 22.45 -15.76
C ARG A 115 17.94 22.25 -17.13
N ARG A 116 17.12 22.19 -18.19
CA ARG A 116 17.56 22.49 -19.56
C ARG A 116 18.08 23.93 -19.54
N ARG A 117 19.38 24.11 -19.30
CA ARG A 117 20.09 25.34 -19.61
C ARG A 117 19.96 25.55 -21.13
N ARG A 118 19.05 26.42 -21.54
CA ARG A 118 19.13 27.07 -22.86
C ARG A 118 20.45 27.85 -22.89
N ARG A 119 21.48 27.26 -23.51
CA ARG A 119 22.54 28.05 -24.14
C ARG A 119 21.97 28.58 -25.44
N GLY A 120 21.34 29.74 -25.38
CA GLY A 120 21.12 30.61 -26.54
C GLY A 120 22.10 31.76 -26.41
N SER A 121 23.29 31.55 -26.96
CA SER A 121 24.36 32.53 -27.07
C SER A 121 23.99 33.60 -28.11
N GLU A 122 24.33 34.85 -27.79
CA GLU A 122 24.69 35.94 -28.72
C GLU A 122 23.60 36.46 -29.68
N ARG A 123 22.94 37.59 -29.38
CA ARG A 123 23.45 38.97 -29.50
C ARG A 123 23.75 39.35 -30.96
N GLY A 124 22.69 39.39 -31.77
CA GLY A 124 22.70 40.06 -33.08
C GLY A 124 22.44 41.55 -32.93
N SER A 125 23.51 42.35 -32.87
CA SER A 125 23.47 43.80 -33.04
C SER A 125 24.83 44.25 -33.53
N ASP A 126 25.06 44.30 -34.84
CA ASP A 126 25.63 45.48 -35.49
C ASP A 126 25.62 45.32 -37.02
N GLY A 127 25.27 46.40 -37.72
CA GLY A 127 25.16 46.38 -39.17
C GLY A 127 24.54 47.65 -39.74
N ARG A 128 24.98 48.82 -39.25
CA ARG A 128 24.87 50.06 -40.02
C ARG A 128 26.01 50.08 -41.03
N HIS A 129 25.72 49.99 -42.31
CA HIS A 129 26.52 50.73 -43.29
C HIS A 129 25.61 51.32 -44.37
N ARG A 130 25.72 52.64 -44.45
CA ARG A 130 25.12 53.58 -45.37
C ARG A 130 26.20 53.79 -46.42
N ASP A 131 25.89 53.63 -47.70
CA ASP A 131 26.74 54.21 -48.73
C ASP A 131 25.89 54.84 -49.84
N GLU A 132 26.33 56.02 -50.22
CA GLU A 132 25.80 56.89 -51.26
C GLU A 132 26.07 56.31 -52.65
N THR A 133 25.11 56.46 -53.57
CA THR A 133 25.36 56.97 -54.94
C THR A 133 24.05 57.32 -55.63
#